data_AF-A0A1V4CAX5-F1
#
_entry.id   AF-A0A1V4CAX5-F1
#
_cell.length_a   1.000
_cell.length_b   1.000
_cell.length_c   1.000
_cell.angle_alpha   90.00
_cell.angle_beta   90.00
_cell.angle_gamma   90.00
#
_symmetry.space_group_name_H-M   'P 1'
#
loop_
_entity.id
_entity.type
_entity.pdbx_description
1 polymer ?
#
loop_
_entity_poly.entity_id
_entity_poly.type
_entity_poly.pdbx_seq_one_letter_code
_entity_poly.pdbx_strand_id
1 'polypeptide(L)'
;MLPIALIMLVIISFAGLLAARNSATFEQFSNNMRTNQVARTSAEDALRQCERIARASVEDNAAFAAVVGRIEAGTVISADTEEAISDGIWNTRANWAEGAANLITVTPEFGDDVQSGAQLKEANYPTCIIQAMVNDRFLITARGLSNDAQVDDDSGLLTAGSEVWLQSILTPLVPTLSDKGGAQ
;
A
#
# COMPACT_ATOMS: atom_id res chain seq x y z
N MET A 1 -54.98 -16.32 27.64
CA MET A 1 -54.68 -15.39 26.54
C MET A 1 -53.46 -14.51 26.81
N LEU A 2 -53.30 -13.90 28.00
CA LEU A 2 -52.11 -13.12 28.36
C LEU A 2 -50.74 -13.83 28.22
N PRO A 3 -50.60 -15.13 28.60
CA PRO A 3 -49.29 -15.81 28.53
C PRO A 3 -48.78 -16.00 27.10
N ILE A 4 -49.69 -16.25 26.16
CA ILE A 4 -49.37 -16.47 24.74
C ILE A 4 -48.90 -15.17 24.10
N ALA A 5 -49.52 -14.04 24.44
CA ALA A 5 -49.11 -12.72 23.94
C ALA A 5 -47.71 -12.33 24.45
N LEU A 6 -47.40 -12.64 25.71
CA LEU A 6 -46.07 -12.42 26.31
C LEU A 6 -44.98 -13.24 25.62
N ILE A 7 -45.25 -14.53 25.34
CA ILE A 7 -44.29 -15.41 24.65
C ILE A 7 -44.05 -14.93 23.21
N MET A 8 -45.11 -14.56 22.47
CA MET A 8 -44.98 -14.02 21.11
C MET A 8 -44.15 -12.74 21.08
N LEU A 9 -44.33 -11.83 22.05
CA LEU A 9 -43.54 -10.60 22.14
C LEU A 9 -42.04 -10.87 22.36
N VAL A 10 -41.69 -11.86 23.20
CA VAL A 10 -40.29 -12.23 23.44
C VAL A 10 -39.65 -12.80 22.17
N ILE A 11 -40.35 -13.67 21.44
CA ILE A 11 -39.85 -14.28 20.20
C ILE A 11 -39.60 -13.21 19.13
N ILE A 12 -40.55 -12.29 18.95
CA ILE A 12 -40.40 -11.20 17.97
C ILE A 12 -39.25 -10.27 18.36
N SER A 13 -39.08 -9.98 19.65
CA SER A 13 -37.96 -9.15 20.15
C SER A 13 -36.60 -9.83 19.92
N PHE A 14 -36.49 -11.13 20.18
CA PHE A 14 -35.27 -11.90 19.91
C PHE A 14 -34.95 -11.97 18.42
N ALA A 15 -35.95 -12.19 17.56
CA ALA A 15 -35.77 -12.18 16.11
C ALA A 15 -35.30 -10.81 15.59
N GLY A 16 -35.87 -9.72 16.11
CA GLY A 16 -35.47 -8.35 15.77
C GLY A 16 -34.03 -8.04 16.19
N LEU A 17 -33.62 -8.45 17.38
CA LEU A 17 -32.24 -8.28 17.88
C LEU A 17 -31.21 -9.04 17.05
N LEU A 18 -31.52 -10.29 16.64
CA LEU A 18 -30.62 -11.08 15.79
C LEU A 18 -30.48 -10.48 14.39
N ALA A 19 -31.59 -10.00 13.80
CA ALA A 19 -31.55 -9.33 12.50
C ALA A 19 -30.71 -8.04 12.54
N ALA A 20 -30.89 -7.20 13.57
CA ALA A 20 -30.13 -5.97 13.75
C ALA A 20 -28.62 -6.24 13.93
N ARG A 21 -28.25 -7.24 14.74
CA ARG A 21 -26.85 -7.63 14.92
C ARG A 21 -26.22 -8.15 13.64
N ASN A 22 -26.94 -8.97 12.88
CA ASN A 22 -26.45 -9.50 11.61
C ASN A 22 -26.25 -8.39 10.57
N SER A 23 -27.15 -7.40 10.51
CA SER A 23 -27.01 -6.22 9.63
C SER A 23 -25.78 -5.39 9.98
N ALA A 24 -25.62 -5.02 11.25
CA ALA A 24 -24.47 -4.23 11.71
C ALA A 24 -23.13 -4.96 11.46
N THR A 25 -23.12 -6.28 11.65
CA THR A 25 -21.95 -7.12 11.37
C THR A 25 -21.64 -7.13 9.87
N PHE A 26 -22.65 -7.31 9.01
CA PHE A 26 -22.47 -7.30 7.55
C PHE A 26 -21.99 -5.94 7.03
N GLU A 27 -22.55 -4.84 7.55
CA GLU A 27 -22.11 -3.49 7.21
C GLU A 27 -20.64 -3.25 7.59
N GLN A 28 -20.22 -3.72 8.78
CA GLN A 28 -18.83 -3.63 9.20
C GLN A 28 -17.88 -4.44 8.30
N PHE A 29 -18.25 -5.67 7.95
CA PHE A 29 -17.47 -6.49 7.01
C PHE A 29 -17.39 -5.86 5.62
N SER A 30 -18.52 -5.36 5.10
CA SER A 30 -18.57 -4.69 3.81
C SER A 30 -17.72 -3.42 3.79
N ASN A 31 -17.77 -2.62 4.86
CA ASN A 31 -16.95 -1.43 4.98
C ASN A 31 -15.45 -1.76 5.03
N ASN A 32 -15.06 -2.75 5.84
CA ASN A 32 -13.66 -3.20 5.92
C ASN A 32 -13.14 -3.74 4.58
N MET A 33 -13.99 -4.47 3.84
CA MET A 33 -13.63 -4.93 2.50
C MET A 33 -13.41 -3.74 1.57
N ARG A 34 -14.30 -2.75 1.57
CA ARG A 34 -14.16 -1.55 0.74
C ARG A 34 -12.89 -0.76 1.07
N THR A 35 -12.61 -0.51 2.35
CA THR A 35 -11.40 0.24 2.75
C THR A 35 -10.13 -0.52 2.38
N ASN A 36 -10.12 -1.85 2.50
CA ASN A 36 -8.99 -2.67 2.08
C ASN A 36 -8.77 -2.65 0.55
N GLN A 37 -9.83 -2.64 -0.25
CA GLN A 37 -9.72 -2.52 -1.71
C GLN A 37 -9.19 -1.14 -2.16
N VAL A 38 -9.56 -0.07 -1.44
CA VAL A 38 -9.00 1.27 -1.68
C VAL A 38 -7.51 1.27 -1.36
N ALA A 39 -7.12 0.78 -0.19
CA ALA A 39 -5.72 0.66 0.20
C ALA A 39 -4.92 -0.17 -0.82
N ARG A 40 -5.46 -1.31 -1.29
CA ARG A 40 -4.81 -2.13 -2.31
C ARG A 40 -4.64 -1.40 -3.64
N THR A 41 -5.70 -0.77 -4.16
CA THR A 41 -5.63 -0.02 -5.42
C THR A 41 -4.59 1.11 -5.32
N SER A 42 -4.53 1.80 -4.17
CA SER A 42 -3.53 2.84 -3.94
C SER A 42 -2.10 2.28 -3.88
N ALA A 43 -1.90 1.10 -3.28
CA ALA A 43 -0.60 0.43 -3.26
C ALA A 43 -0.16 0.02 -4.67
N GLU A 44 -1.09 -0.47 -5.51
CA GLU A 44 -0.80 -0.83 -6.90
C GLU A 44 -0.40 0.39 -7.74
N ASP A 45 -1.02 1.54 -7.49
CA ASP A 45 -0.65 2.79 -8.16
C ASP A 45 0.75 3.26 -7.76
N ALA A 46 1.06 3.26 -6.46
CA ALA A 46 2.42 3.58 -6.00
C ALA A 46 3.46 2.60 -6.56
N LEU A 47 3.16 1.30 -6.58
CA LEU A 47 4.07 0.30 -7.15
C LEU A 47 4.39 0.62 -8.62
N ARG A 48 3.35 0.86 -9.43
CA ARG A 48 3.53 1.19 -10.85
C ARG A 48 4.30 2.49 -11.05
N GLN A 49 4.02 3.53 -10.27
CA GLN A 49 4.75 4.79 -10.34
C GLN A 49 6.24 4.59 -10.04
N CYS A 50 6.55 3.84 -8.99
CA CYS A 50 7.92 3.63 -8.53
C CYS A 50 8.70 2.71 -9.46
N GLU A 51 8.04 1.78 -10.15
CA GLU A 51 8.63 1.05 -11.26
C GLU A 51 9.03 1.98 -12.42
N ARG A 52 8.22 3.00 -12.74
CA ARG A 52 8.60 4.00 -13.75
C ARG A 52 9.79 4.86 -13.31
N ILE A 53 9.84 5.24 -12.03
CA ILE A 53 10.98 6.00 -11.46
C ILE A 53 12.26 5.15 -11.53
N ALA A 54 12.19 3.88 -11.14
CA ALA A 54 13.33 2.97 -11.19
C ALA A 54 13.85 2.78 -12.63
N ARG A 55 12.95 2.57 -13.61
CA ARG A 55 13.33 2.50 -15.04
C ARG A 55 13.98 3.79 -15.52
N ALA A 56 13.38 4.93 -15.21
CA ALA A 56 13.90 6.24 -15.61
C ALA A 56 15.29 6.53 -15.06
N SER A 57 15.62 6.00 -13.86
CA SER A 57 16.96 6.13 -13.27
C SER A 57 18.05 5.40 -14.07
N VAL A 58 17.71 4.30 -14.74
CA VAL A 58 18.64 3.53 -15.58
C VAL A 58 18.69 4.06 -17.01
N GLU A 59 17.58 4.57 -17.52
CA GLU A 59 17.47 5.14 -18.87
C GLU A 59 17.95 6.60 -18.98
N ASP A 60 18.42 7.19 -17.88
CA ASP A 60 18.81 8.62 -17.76
C ASP A 60 17.70 9.57 -18.25
N ASN A 61 16.45 9.25 -17.90
CA ASN A 61 15.27 10.00 -18.30
C ASN A 61 14.95 11.11 -17.28
N ALA A 62 14.92 12.35 -17.75
CA ALA A 62 14.69 13.53 -16.92
C ALA A 62 13.30 13.62 -16.27
N ALA A 63 12.32 12.80 -16.68
CA ALA A 63 10.94 12.85 -16.19
C ALA A 63 10.79 12.71 -14.66
N PHE A 64 11.75 12.05 -13.99
CA PHE A 64 11.72 11.81 -12.54
C PHE A 64 12.98 12.30 -11.81
N ALA A 65 13.76 13.20 -12.42
CA ALA A 65 15.06 13.63 -11.87
C ALA A 65 14.99 14.16 -10.43
N ALA A 66 13.87 14.79 -10.04
CA ALA A 66 13.67 15.29 -8.67
C ALA A 66 13.49 14.18 -7.62
N VAL A 67 13.10 12.97 -8.02
CA VAL A 67 12.77 11.85 -7.12
C VAL A 67 13.80 10.72 -7.21
N VAL A 68 14.55 10.61 -8.30
CA VAL A 68 15.62 9.61 -8.49
C VAL A 68 16.64 9.63 -7.34
N GLY A 69 16.96 10.81 -6.78
CA GLY A 69 17.87 10.94 -5.63
C GLY A 69 17.37 10.28 -4.33
N ARG A 70 16.12 9.80 -4.29
CA ARG A 70 15.53 9.09 -3.15
C ARG A 70 15.59 7.57 -3.28
N ILE A 71 16.15 7.06 -4.39
CA ILE A 71 16.42 5.63 -4.56
C ILE A 71 17.57 5.26 -3.64
N GLU A 72 17.37 4.26 -2.79
CA GLU A 72 18.43 3.77 -1.90
C GLU A 72 19.43 2.92 -2.69
N ALA A 73 20.59 3.50 -2.96
CA ALA A 73 21.69 2.85 -3.67
C ALA A 73 22.91 2.56 -2.78
N GLY A 74 22.94 3.03 -1.54
CA GLY A 74 24.05 2.84 -0.60
C GLY A 74 24.02 1.48 0.09
N THR A 75 22.84 1.01 0.49
CA THR A 75 22.63 -0.33 1.05
C THR A 75 22.03 -1.27 0.01
N VAL A 76 22.86 -1.82 -0.87
CA VAL A 76 22.42 -2.74 -1.93
C VAL A 76 22.04 -4.10 -1.35
N ILE A 77 20.88 -4.65 -1.72
CA ILE A 77 20.48 -6.01 -1.34
C ILE A 77 21.33 -7.02 -2.09
N SER A 78 22.05 -7.86 -1.35
CA SER A 78 23.13 -8.70 -1.88
C SER A 78 22.67 -9.96 -2.62
N ALA A 79 21.43 -10.42 -2.44
CA ALA A 79 20.93 -11.66 -3.02
C ALA A 79 19.39 -11.72 -3.06
N ASP A 80 18.84 -12.63 -3.87
CA ASP A 80 17.41 -12.98 -3.92
C ASP A 80 17.12 -14.12 -2.92
N THR A 81 17.39 -13.84 -1.65
CA THR A 81 17.17 -14.76 -0.51
C THR A 81 16.36 -14.03 0.54
N GLU A 82 15.55 -14.76 1.31
CA GLU A 82 14.70 -14.19 2.35
C GLU A 82 15.49 -13.34 3.35
N GLU A 83 16.66 -13.81 3.79
CA GLU A 83 17.53 -13.10 4.72
C GLU A 83 17.96 -11.74 4.15
N ALA A 84 18.53 -11.74 2.94
CA ALA A 84 18.99 -10.50 2.29
C ALA A 84 17.86 -9.52 1.97
N ILE A 85 16.66 -10.00 1.61
CA ILE A 85 15.50 -9.15 1.34
C ILE A 85 14.95 -8.56 2.65
N SER A 86 14.98 -9.33 3.75
CA SER A 86 14.49 -8.90 5.06
C SER A 86 15.35 -7.81 5.71
N ASP A 87 16.64 -7.73 5.35
CA ASP A 87 17.57 -6.66 5.75
C ASP A 87 17.36 -5.36 4.95
N GLY A 88 16.44 -5.35 3.99
CA GLY A 88 16.10 -4.17 3.21
C GLY A 88 15.58 -3.01 4.07
N ILE A 89 15.87 -1.78 3.65
CA ILE A 89 15.46 -0.56 4.37
C ILE A 89 13.93 -0.44 4.46
N TRP A 90 13.20 -1.08 3.54
CA TRP A 90 11.74 -1.15 3.55
C TRP A 90 11.21 -1.79 4.84
N ASN A 91 11.97 -2.70 5.47
CA ASN A 91 11.55 -3.42 6.67
C ASN A 91 11.78 -2.59 7.96
N THR A 92 12.30 -1.36 7.83
CA THR A 92 12.48 -0.43 8.95
C THR A 92 11.37 0.61 8.93
N ARG A 93 10.50 0.60 9.96
CA ARG A 93 9.30 1.47 10.02
C ARG A 93 9.62 2.97 9.95
N ALA A 94 10.75 3.41 10.53
CA ALA A 94 11.18 4.81 10.47
C ALA A 94 11.42 5.32 9.03
N ASN A 95 11.69 4.45 8.07
CA ASN A 95 11.81 4.84 6.66
C ASN A 95 10.45 5.13 5.99
N TRP A 96 9.35 4.89 6.70
CA TRP A 96 7.98 5.17 6.28
C TRP A 96 7.32 6.33 7.03
N ALA A 97 8.09 6.98 7.91
CA ALA A 97 7.72 8.21 8.59
C ALA A 97 7.81 9.41 7.64
N GLU A 98 7.08 10.48 7.95
CA GLU A 98 7.10 11.69 7.14
C GLU A 98 8.53 12.28 7.09
N GLY A 99 8.96 12.75 5.91
CA GLY A 99 10.28 13.35 5.73
C GLY A 99 11.46 12.37 5.67
N ALA A 100 11.22 11.05 5.78
CA ALA A 100 12.27 10.05 5.59
C ALA A 100 12.92 10.17 4.20
N ALA A 101 14.25 10.05 4.13
CA ALA A 101 15.02 10.31 2.91
C ALA A 101 14.55 9.48 1.70
N ASN A 102 14.22 8.21 1.94
CA ASN A 102 13.90 7.22 0.90
C ASN A 102 12.40 7.04 0.63
N LEU A 103 11.52 7.77 1.34
CA LEU A 103 10.06 7.60 1.27
C LEU A 103 9.41 8.36 0.12
N ILE A 104 9.26 7.75 -1.05
CA ILE A 104 8.64 8.41 -2.20
C ILE A 104 7.12 8.47 -2.00
N THR A 105 6.56 9.69 -2.01
CA THR A 105 5.10 9.91 -2.01
C THR A 105 4.61 10.04 -3.43
N VAL A 106 3.60 9.25 -3.80
CA VAL A 106 2.99 9.29 -5.12
C VAL A 106 1.74 10.15 -5.02
N THR A 107 1.87 11.41 -5.42
CA THR A 107 0.75 12.34 -5.49
C THR A 107 -0.08 12.04 -6.74
N PRO A 108 -1.32 11.56 -6.60
CA PRO A 108 -2.18 11.37 -7.76
C PRO A 108 -2.59 12.74 -8.31
N GLU A 109 -2.76 12.84 -9.62
CA GLU A 109 -3.26 14.06 -10.25
C GLU A 109 -4.79 14.05 -10.24
N PHE A 110 -5.39 15.03 -9.55
CA PHE A 110 -6.83 15.22 -9.49
C PHE A 110 -7.18 16.70 -9.59
N GLY A 111 -8.36 17.00 -10.13
CA GLY A 111 -8.94 18.33 -9.98
C GLY A 111 -9.49 18.53 -8.56
N ASP A 112 -9.53 19.77 -8.09
CA ASP A 112 -9.92 20.14 -6.71
C ASP A 112 -11.27 19.52 -6.28
N ASP A 113 -12.25 19.49 -7.18
CA ASP A 113 -13.58 18.91 -6.93
C ASP A 113 -13.54 17.40 -6.67
N VAL A 114 -12.62 16.69 -7.33
CA VAL A 114 -12.45 15.23 -7.23
C VAL A 114 -11.80 14.87 -5.90
N GLN A 115 -10.80 15.62 -5.47
CA GLN A 115 -10.13 15.41 -4.18
C GLN A 115 -11.11 15.58 -3.01
N SER A 116 -11.91 16.66 -3.05
CA SER A 116 -12.93 16.94 -2.04
C SER A 116 -14.03 15.86 -2.00
N GLY A 117 -14.54 15.47 -3.17
CA GLY A 117 -15.57 14.43 -3.28
C GLY A 117 -15.10 13.04 -2.84
N ALA A 118 -13.83 12.70 -3.09
CA ALA A 118 -13.23 11.43 -2.69
C ALA A 118 -12.76 11.41 -1.22
N GLN A 119 -12.74 12.56 -0.55
CA GLN A 119 -12.19 12.73 0.80
C GLN A 119 -10.73 12.23 0.91
N LEU A 120 -9.95 12.40 -0.16
CA LEU A 120 -8.55 12.02 -0.20
C LEU A 120 -7.72 13.03 0.61
N LYS A 121 -7.11 12.54 1.69
CA LYS A 121 -6.17 13.32 2.50
C LYS A 121 -4.77 13.17 1.92
N GLU A 122 -4.01 14.26 1.88
CA GLU A 122 -2.60 14.25 1.45
C GLU A 122 -1.76 13.27 2.27
N ALA A 123 -2.01 13.20 3.58
CA ALA A 123 -1.38 12.23 4.48
C ALA A 123 -1.65 10.76 4.11
N ASN A 124 -2.67 10.49 3.29
CA ASN A 124 -3.06 9.14 2.86
C ASN A 124 -2.65 8.83 1.42
N TYR A 125 -1.83 9.68 0.79
CA TYR A 125 -1.25 9.35 -0.51
C TYR A 125 -0.41 8.09 -0.41
N PRO A 126 -0.45 7.23 -1.45
CA PRO A 126 0.31 6.01 -1.44
C PRO A 126 1.81 6.35 -1.53
N THR A 127 2.60 5.52 -0.87
CA THR A 127 4.04 5.74 -0.69
C THR A 127 4.81 4.52 -1.16
N CYS A 128 6.08 4.67 -1.52
CA CYS A 128 6.94 3.55 -1.86
C CYS A 128 8.39 3.80 -1.44
N ILE A 129 9.16 2.72 -1.41
CA ILE A 129 10.61 2.73 -1.26
C ILE A 129 11.20 1.90 -2.39
N ILE A 130 12.22 2.45 -3.05
CA ILE A 130 12.99 1.79 -4.10
C ILE A 130 14.39 1.55 -3.55
N GLN A 131 14.82 0.30 -3.52
CA GLN A 131 16.15 -0.09 -3.06
C GLN A 131 16.87 -0.89 -4.14
N ALA A 132 18.14 -0.55 -4.39
CA ALA A 132 18.97 -1.28 -5.32
C ALA A 132 19.27 -2.70 -4.82
N MET A 133 19.31 -3.65 -5.75
CA MET A 133 19.73 -5.03 -5.54
C MET A 133 20.90 -5.36 -6.47
N VAL A 134 21.58 -6.46 -6.19
CA VAL A 134 22.57 -7.03 -7.11
C VAL A 134 21.98 -7.31 -8.50
N ASN A 135 22.86 -7.28 -9.51
CA ASN A 135 22.53 -7.49 -10.92
C ASN A 135 21.59 -6.40 -11.50
N ASP A 136 21.78 -5.15 -11.09
CA ASP A 136 21.03 -3.98 -11.59
C ASP A 136 19.51 -4.12 -11.43
N ARG A 137 19.08 -4.86 -10.41
CA ARG A 137 17.67 -5.06 -10.05
C ARG A 137 17.28 -4.07 -8.96
N PHE A 138 15.98 -3.84 -8.82
CA PHE A 138 15.42 -3.02 -7.75
C PHE A 138 14.36 -3.80 -6.97
N LEU A 139 14.43 -3.73 -5.64
CA LEU A 139 13.32 -4.09 -4.77
C LEU A 139 12.45 -2.86 -4.58
N ILE A 140 11.20 -2.96 -4.95
CA ILE A 140 10.23 -1.88 -4.81
C ILE A 140 9.17 -2.36 -3.83
N THR A 141 9.06 -1.66 -2.71
CA THR A 141 7.99 -1.88 -1.74
C THR A 141 7.06 -0.69 -1.79
N ALA A 142 5.76 -0.93 -1.94
CA ALA A 142 4.73 0.09 -1.97
C ALA A 142 3.76 -0.10 -0.80
N ARG A 143 3.34 1.02 -0.21
CA ARG A 143 2.34 1.12 0.84
C ARG A 143 1.15 1.91 0.33
N GLY A 144 -0.01 1.28 0.35
CA GLY A 144 -1.29 1.93 0.12
C GLY A 144 -2.08 2.09 1.40
N LEU A 145 -2.82 3.19 1.49
CA LEU A 145 -3.61 3.59 2.65
C LEU A 145 -5.06 3.79 2.23
N SER A 146 -5.99 3.42 3.10
CA SER A 146 -7.40 3.78 2.91
C SER A 146 -7.64 5.26 3.20
N ASN A 147 -8.75 5.83 2.69
CA ASN A 147 -9.04 7.27 2.88
C ASN A 147 -9.26 7.65 4.35
N ASP A 148 -9.67 6.69 5.19
CA ASP A 148 -9.82 6.82 6.64
C ASP A 148 -8.58 6.42 7.44
N ALA A 149 -7.48 6.05 6.76
CA ALA A 149 -6.23 5.70 7.43
C ALA A 149 -5.71 6.87 8.26
N GLN A 150 -5.16 6.54 9.42
CA GLN A 150 -4.44 7.45 10.30
C GLN A 150 -3.08 6.83 10.59
N VAL A 151 -2.03 7.53 10.21
CA VAL A 151 -0.64 7.12 10.41
C VAL A 151 -0.01 8.08 11.40
N ASP A 152 0.78 7.55 12.33
CA ASP A 152 1.60 8.36 13.22
C ASP A 152 2.82 8.87 12.44
N ASP A 153 2.97 10.20 12.36
CA ASP A 153 3.96 10.83 11.49
C ASP A 153 5.40 10.51 11.89
N ASP A 154 5.66 10.33 13.20
CA ASP A 154 6.98 10.07 13.77
C ASP A 154 7.41 8.60 13.56
N SER A 155 6.50 7.65 13.75
CA SER A 155 6.81 6.21 13.70
C SER A 155 6.45 5.56 12.37
N GLY A 156 5.60 6.19 11.55
CA GLY A 156 5.00 5.60 10.35
C GLY A 156 4.00 4.47 10.65
N LEU A 157 3.55 4.31 11.89
CA LEU A 157 2.63 3.25 12.32
C LEU A 157 1.17 3.59 11.99
N LEU A 158 0.43 2.62 11.46
CA LEU A 158 -1.02 2.75 11.28
C LEU A 158 -1.71 2.67 12.64
N THR A 159 -2.50 3.69 12.98
CA THR A 159 -3.29 3.77 14.21
C THR A 159 -4.78 3.50 13.97
N ALA A 160 -5.29 3.79 12.76
CA ALA A 160 -6.65 3.48 12.34
C ALA A 160 -6.74 3.32 10.81
N GLY A 161 -7.80 2.67 10.33
CA GLY A 161 -8.05 2.42 8.90
C GLY A 161 -7.40 1.13 8.38
N SER A 162 -7.02 1.11 7.11
CA SER A 162 -6.38 -0.03 6.45
C SER A 162 -5.08 0.37 5.78
N GLU A 163 -4.04 -0.46 5.93
CA GLU A 163 -2.82 -0.41 5.14
C GLU A 163 -2.66 -1.70 4.32
N VAL A 164 -2.11 -1.57 3.11
CA VAL A 164 -1.74 -2.70 2.26
C VAL A 164 -0.32 -2.49 1.78
N TRP A 165 0.46 -3.56 1.84
CA TRP A 165 1.85 -3.60 1.41
C TRP A 165 1.97 -4.49 0.19
N LEU A 166 2.63 -3.97 -0.85
CA LEU A 166 2.96 -4.71 -2.06
C LEU A 166 4.46 -4.63 -2.29
N GLN A 167 5.01 -5.68 -2.88
CA GLN A 167 6.42 -5.76 -3.18
C GLN A 167 6.61 -6.32 -4.59
N SER A 168 7.50 -5.71 -5.37
CA SER A 168 7.95 -6.24 -6.65
C SER A 168 9.47 -6.18 -6.74
N ILE A 169 10.04 -7.10 -7.54
CA ILE A 169 11.42 -7.02 -7.96
C ILE A 169 11.43 -6.69 -9.44
N LEU A 170 12.08 -5.59 -9.78
CA LEU A 170 12.17 -5.07 -11.12
C LEU A 170 13.56 -5.29 -11.69
N THR A 171 13.63 -5.94 -12.85
CA THR A 171 14.79 -5.88 -13.74
C THR A 171 14.49 -4.85 -14.82
N PRO A 172 15.12 -3.66 -14.79
CA PRO A 172 14.77 -2.53 -15.65
C PRO A 172 15.20 -2.74 -17.11
N LEU A 173 16.27 -3.50 -17.34
CA LEU A 173 16.80 -3.80 -18.66
C LEU A 173 16.08 -4.97 -19.33
N VAL A 174 16.09 -5.00 -20.66
CA VAL A 174 15.52 -6.11 -21.43
C VAL A 174 16.33 -7.37 -21.13
N PRO A 175 15.68 -8.47 -20.70
CA PRO A 175 16.40 -9.71 -20.47
C PRO A 175 17.05 -10.16 -21.78
N THR A 176 18.36 -10.36 -21.75
CA THR A 176 19.09 -10.90 -22.89
C THR A 176 19.04 -12.42 -22.83
N LEU A 177 18.91 -13.08 -23.98
CA LEU A 177 18.99 -14.54 -24.04
C LEU A 177 20.41 -14.96 -23.67
N SER A 178 20.56 -15.71 -22.58
CA SER A 178 21.81 -16.41 -22.29
C SER A 178 22.14 -17.39 -23.40
N ASP A 179 23.44 -17.71 -23.53
CA ASP A 179 23.93 -18.78 -24.42
C ASP A 179 23.29 -20.16 -24.13
N LYS A 180 22.63 -20.30 -22.98
CA LYS A 180 21.91 -21.52 -22.54
C LYS A 180 20.39 -21.42 -22.70
N GLY A 181 19.87 -20.36 -23.32
CA GLY A 181 18.44 -20.18 -23.59
C GLY A 181 17.59 -19.69 -22.41
N GLY A 182 18.19 -19.39 -21.26
CA GLY A 182 17.54 -18.68 -20.14
C GLY A 182 17.61 -17.17 -20.32
N ALA A 183 16.65 -16.43 -19.77
CA ALA A 183 16.71 -14.96 -19.69
C ALA A 183 17.75 -14.53 -18.64
N GLN A 184 18.64 -13.60 -19.00
CA GLN A 184 19.60 -12.92 -18.11
C GLN A 184 19.25 -11.44 -18.02
#